data_AF-A0A212TD99-F1
#
_entry.id   AF-A0A212TD99-F1
#
_cell.length_a   1.000
_cell.length_b   1.000
_cell.length_c   1.000
_cell.angle_alpha   90.00
_cell.angle_beta   90.00
_cell.angle_gamma   90.00
#
_symmetry.space_group_name_H-M   'P 1'
#
loop_
_entity.id
_entity.type
_entity.pdbx_description
1 polymer ?
#
loop_
_entity_poly.entity_id
_entity_poly.type
_entity_poly.pdbx_seq_one_letter_code
_entity_poly.pdbx_strand_id
1 'polypeptide(L)'
;MEVGGLVGAVKVEVKLLTVLTIPYTLLNKPQYAQKTRRKQTHWFIYAQEAGIRNTGSSGRTSRLPLGLLLLSFLTTILQYMLHRLRALPAILLALLLTACSQSQTLQGIFQKSTPHEEYARRLRQARLDETALGRDWLRAADQALHDSLTITLPFQERGFFPADRASAVGYRYKVRNGETIHVSLKLAPGTDARVFLDAFELRPSQPKPHLLASADTTDLSFRYTADSDQQHVLRVQPELLRAGRYTLRVLREPSLSFPVRGKNDVAVGSFWGVARDGGARRHEGIDIFAKRGTPAIAAANGFITRVNETPLGGRVVWLADTEHGQHLYYAHLDKQLVQPGQQVRIGDTLGLVGNTGNARTTSPHLHFGVYRGGHGAVDPFPFVRRADALPAAPVAAPERLGQWVRAKDARLAVHRSPAAKSATIGTTTKPTPLLVLGVTADWLRVQLPTGRTGFVAARTVGTAAPLRQVALQVAADLYGSPQKSAPALDSLPAQTTVAVLGEFSGYRLVRRANGRVGWLAPAA
;
A
#
# COMPACT_ATOMS: atom_id res chain seq x y z
N MET A 1 -16.01 57.09 8.57
CA MET A 1 -17.06 56.41 9.33
C MET A 1 -16.49 55.10 9.85
N GLU A 2 -16.06 55.12 11.12
CA GLU A 2 -15.88 53.94 11.99
C GLU A 2 -17.22 53.16 12.06
N VAL A 3 -17.29 51.87 12.40
CA VAL A 3 -16.95 51.18 13.66
C VAL A 3 -16.76 49.68 13.33
N GLY A 4 -15.66 49.00 13.71
CA GLY A 4 -15.49 48.15 14.92
C GLY A 4 -16.37 46.88 14.89
N GLY A 5 -15.93 45.62 15.02
CA GLY A 5 -14.75 45.00 15.60
C GLY A 5 -15.21 43.88 16.55
N LEU A 6 -14.74 42.62 16.37
CA LEU A 6 -14.31 41.65 17.40
C LEU A 6 -14.43 40.17 16.98
N VAL A 7 -13.31 39.47 17.21
CA VAL A 7 -13.05 38.04 17.07
C VAL A 7 -13.34 37.35 18.41
N GLY A 8 -13.92 36.15 18.40
CA GLY A 8 -14.13 35.34 19.61
C GLY A 8 -14.02 33.84 19.31
N ALA A 9 -13.04 33.19 19.94
CA ALA A 9 -12.75 31.76 19.85
C ALA A 9 -13.76 30.92 20.66
N VAL A 10 -14.18 29.78 20.10
CA VAL A 10 -15.06 28.81 20.76
C VAL A 10 -14.21 27.77 21.48
N LYS A 11 -14.30 27.75 22.81
CA LYS A 11 -13.78 26.70 23.71
C LYS A 11 -15.00 25.90 24.19
N VAL A 12 -15.06 24.61 23.86
CA VAL A 12 -16.10 23.70 24.34
C VAL A 12 -15.60 23.04 25.62
N GLU A 13 -16.27 23.32 26.74
CA GLU A 13 -16.00 22.70 28.04
C GLU A 13 -17.24 21.89 28.44
N VAL A 14 -17.08 20.56 28.56
CA VAL A 14 -18.13 19.62 28.96
C VAL A 14 -18.05 19.45 30.48
N LYS A 15 -19.03 19.99 31.21
CA LYS A 15 -19.17 19.80 32.66
C LYS A 15 -20.14 18.66 32.99
N LEU A 16 -19.69 17.84 33.94
CA LEU A 16 -20.29 16.60 34.45
C LEU A 16 -21.68 16.79 35.08
N LEU A 17 -22.45 15.70 34.98
CA LEU A 17 -23.75 15.40 35.59
C LEU A 17 -23.80 15.74 37.09
N THR A 18 -24.80 16.52 37.49
CA THR A 18 -25.23 16.67 38.89
C THR A 18 -26.50 15.84 39.09
N VAL A 19 -26.45 14.90 40.04
CA VAL A 19 -27.60 14.12 40.54
C VAL A 19 -28.16 14.84 41.75
N LEU A 20 -29.46 15.16 41.76
CA LEU A 20 -30.21 15.46 43.00
C LEU A 20 -31.71 15.20 42.82
N THR A 21 -32.16 14.16 43.53
CA THR A 21 -33.38 14.04 44.36
C THR A 21 -34.76 14.45 43.85
N ILE A 22 -35.65 13.46 43.89
CA ILE A 22 -37.12 13.54 43.88
C ILE A 22 -37.63 13.82 45.31
N PRO A 23 -38.75 14.55 45.47
CA PRO A 23 -39.71 14.22 46.53
C PRO A 23 -41.12 13.90 46.02
N TYR A 24 -41.76 13.00 46.78
CA TYR A 24 -43.12 12.46 46.71
C TYR A 24 -44.23 13.51 46.84
N THR A 25 -45.37 13.35 46.15
CA THR A 25 -46.68 12.94 46.75
C THR A 25 -47.87 12.91 45.75
N LEU A 26 -48.58 11.76 45.77
CA LEU A 26 -50.04 11.50 45.80
C LEU A 26 -51.05 12.26 44.87
N LEU A 27 -51.78 11.53 44.00
CA LEU A 27 -53.13 10.96 44.22
C LEU A 27 -53.88 10.61 42.91
N ASN A 28 -54.63 9.49 42.97
CA ASN A 28 -55.87 9.17 42.23
C ASN A 28 -55.86 8.77 40.74
N LYS A 29 -55.84 7.45 40.50
CA LYS A 29 -57.01 6.56 40.20
C LYS A 29 -56.65 5.42 39.21
N PRO A 30 -57.41 4.30 39.26
CA PRO A 30 -56.92 2.96 38.95
C PRO A 30 -57.43 2.42 37.61
N GLN A 31 -56.71 1.46 37.01
CA GLN A 31 -57.33 0.28 36.40
C GLN A 31 -56.29 -0.75 35.95
N TYR A 32 -56.66 -2.02 36.13
CA TYR A 32 -56.00 -3.27 35.74
C TYR A 32 -54.80 -3.78 36.56
N ALA A 33 -55.15 -4.33 37.72
CA ALA A 33 -54.49 -5.51 38.28
C ALA A 33 -55.01 -6.79 37.60
N GLN A 34 -54.11 -7.69 37.19
CA GLN A 34 -54.15 -9.15 37.40
C GLN A 34 -53.19 -9.85 36.42
N LYS A 35 -52.07 -10.42 36.91
CA LYS A 35 -51.96 -11.86 37.26
C LYS A 35 -50.49 -12.29 37.37
N THR A 36 -49.81 -11.85 38.43
CA THR A 36 -48.57 -12.50 38.93
C THR A 36 -48.89 -13.28 40.19
N ARG A 37 -48.90 -14.61 40.09
CA ARG A 37 -48.67 -15.52 41.22
C ARG A 37 -48.01 -16.79 40.69
N ARG A 38 -46.69 -16.91 40.90
CA ARG A 38 -46.09 -18.10 41.52
C ARG A 38 -44.59 -17.90 41.78
N LYS A 39 -44.24 -18.09 43.06
CA LYS A 39 -42.95 -18.52 43.60
C LYS A 39 -41.89 -17.44 43.87
N GLN A 40 -42.15 -16.64 44.91
CA GLN A 40 -41.17 -16.54 46.02
C GLN A 40 -40.97 -17.94 46.58
N THR A 41 -39.73 -18.46 46.58
CA THR A 41 -38.98 -19.01 47.73
C THR A 41 -37.58 -19.38 47.22
N HIS A 42 -36.57 -18.55 47.46
CA HIS A 42 -35.16 -18.92 47.27
C HIS A 42 -34.38 -18.33 48.44
N TRP A 43 -34.35 -19.05 49.56
CA TRP A 43 -33.32 -18.95 50.60
C TRP A 43 -33.30 -20.28 51.35
N PHE A 44 -32.10 -20.70 51.76
CA PHE A 44 -31.71 -21.99 52.35
C PHE A 44 -31.30 -23.09 51.35
N ILE A 45 -30.00 -23.11 51.01
CA ILE A 45 -29.04 -24.18 51.33
C ILE A 45 -27.63 -23.59 51.13
N TYR A 46 -26.97 -23.24 52.24
CA TYR A 46 -25.51 -23.18 52.40
C TYR A 46 -25.23 -23.19 53.91
N ALA A 47 -25.36 -24.37 54.51
CA ALA A 47 -24.96 -24.63 55.89
C ALA A 47 -24.77 -26.14 56.06
N GLN A 48 -23.67 -26.66 55.52
CA GLN A 48 -23.18 -28.00 55.86
C GLN A 48 -21.66 -28.02 55.79
N GLU A 49 -21.00 -27.22 56.65
CA GLU A 49 -19.56 -27.37 56.93
C GLU A 49 -19.16 -26.76 58.29
N ALA A 50 -20.03 -26.89 59.30
CA ALA A 50 -19.66 -26.61 60.69
C ALA A 50 -20.47 -27.55 61.60
N GLY A 51 -19.95 -28.76 61.81
CA GLY A 51 -20.61 -29.79 62.61
C GLY A 51 -20.64 -29.43 64.09
N ILE A 52 -21.84 -29.22 64.65
CA ILE A 52 -22.14 -29.33 66.09
C ILE A 52 -23.55 -29.93 66.23
N ARG A 53 -23.67 -30.88 67.18
CA ARG A 53 -24.81 -31.79 67.41
C ARG A 53 -26.05 -31.13 68.00
N ASN A 54 -27.16 -31.82 67.77
CA ASN A 54 -28.53 -31.60 68.21
C ASN A 54 -28.75 -31.91 69.72
N THR A 55 -29.45 -31.05 70.46
CA THR A 55 -30.40 -31.41 71.53
C THR A 55 -31.31 -30.23 71.83
N GLY A 56 -32.62 -30.41 71.67
CA GLY A 56 -33.61 -29.44 72.12
C GLY A 56 -33.89 -29.57 73.62
N SER A 57 -34.10 -28.45 74.29
CA SER A 57 -35.24 -28.25 75.20
C SER A 57 -35.35 -26.78 75.59
N SER A 58 -36.57 -26.42 75.97
CA SER A 58 -37.11 -25.12 76.32
C SER A 58 -36.32 -24.28 77.33
N GLY A 59 -36.26 -22.97 77.11
CA GLY A 59 -36.26 -21.98 78.20
C GLY A 59 -35.34 -20.77 78.01
N ARG A 60 -35.95 -19.57 77.95
CA ARG A 60 -35.37 -18.22 78.12
C ARG A 60 -34.51 -17.62 76.99
N THR A 61 -35.20 -16.79 76.21
CA THR A 61 -34.84 -15.42 75.77
C THR A 61 -33.40 -14.94 76.00
N SER A 62 -32.67 -14.71 74.91
CA SER A 62 -31.78 -13.56 74.76
C SER A 62 -31.94 -12.96 73.35
N ARG A 63 -32.28 -11.66 73.30
CA ARG A 63 -32.37 -10.90 72.06
C ARG A 63 -30.96 -10.58 71.60
N LEU A 64 -30.50 -11.19 70.51
CA LEU A 64 -29.36 -10.68 69.74
C LEU A 64 -29.89 -9.62 68.76
N PRO A 65 -29.32 -8.40 68.73
CA PRO A 65 -29.85 -7.33 67.90
C PRO A 65 -29.53 -7.60 66.43
N LEU A 66 -30.55 -7.48 65.58
CA LEU A 66 -30.50 -7.58 64.11
C LEU A 66 -29.39 -6.73 63.45
N GLY A 67 -28.81 -5.76 64.19
CA GLY A 67 -27.73 -4.88 63.73
C GLY A 67 -26.37 -5.57 63.53
N LEU A 68 -26.02 -6.63 64.27
CA LEU A 68 -24.71 -7.28 64.11
C LEU A 68 -24.61 -8.18 62.86
N LEU A 69 -25.72 -8.78 62.42
CA LEU A 69 -25.76 -9.62 61.22
C LEU A 69 -25.68 -8.77 59.94
N LEU A 70 -26.27 -7.58 59.93
CA LEU A 70 -26.17 -6.64 58.81
C LEU A 70 -24.77 -6.05 58.66
N LEU A 71 -24.08 -5.78 59.78
CA LEU A 71 -22.72 -5.23 59.75
C LEU A 71 -21.71 -6.25 59.20
N SER A 72 -21.84 -7.53 59.59
CA SER A 72 -21.03 -8.66 59.09
C SER A 72 -21.21 -8.92 57.58
N PHE A 73 -22.44 -8.78 57.08
CA PHE A 73 -22.73 -8.98 55.66
C PHE A 73 -22.19 -7.83 54.80
N LEU A 74 -22.29 -6.59 55.29
CA LEU A 74 -21.76 -5.39 54.63
C LEU A 74 -20.23 -5.36 54.61
N THR A 75 -19.55 -5.79 55.69
CA THR A 75 -18.09 -5.87 55.71
C THR A 75 -17.55 -6.94 54.76
N THR A 76 -18.25 -8.07 54.64
CA THR A 76 -17.87 -9.15 53.71
C THR A 76 -18.03 -8.73 52.25
N ILE A 77 -19.11 -8.04 51.88
CA ILE A 77 -19.31 -7.48 50.53
C ILE A 77 -18.27 -6.40 50.23
N LEU A 78 -17.97 -5.52 51.20
CA LEU A 78 -16.97 -4.47 51.05
C LEU A 78 -15.56 -5.05 50.88
N GLN A 79 -15.19 -6.09 51.65
CA GLN A 79 -13.91 -6.79 51.50
C GLN A 79 -13.82 -7.55 50.16
N TYR A 80 -14.91 -8.16 49.70
CA TYR A 80 -14.97 -8.82 48.38
C TYR A 80 -14.80 -7.83 47.22
N MET A 81 -15.46 -6.67 47.31
CA MET A 81 -15.33 -5.57 46.34
C MET A 81 -13.91 -4.97 46.36
N LEU A 82 -13.32 -4.76 47.55
CA LEU A 82 -11.95 -4.26 47.71
C LEU A 82 -10.89 -5.25 47.21
N HIS A 83 -11.10 -6.56 47.32
CA HIS A 83 -10.20 -7.58 46.75
C HIS A 83 -10.24 -7.59 45.21
N ARG A 84 -11.42 -7.44 44.58
CA ARG A 84 -11.51 -7.33 43.11
C ARG A 84 -10.95 -6.01 42.57
N LEU A 85 -11.06 -4.92 43.35
CA LEU A 85 -10.43 -3.63 43.03
C LEU A 85 -8.90 -3.65 43.15
N ARG A 86 -8.32 -4.50 44.00
CA ARG A 86 -6.86 -4.68 44.12
C ARG A 86 -6.24 -5.48 42.96
N ALA A 87 -7.01 -6.34 42.29
CA ALA A 87 -6.56 -7.09 41.12
C ALA A 87 -6.58 -6.26 39.82
N LEU A 88 -7.42 -5.23 39.75
CA LEU A 88 -7.53 -4.32 38.62
C LEU A 88 -6.21 -3.64 38.21
N PRO A 89 -5.40 -3.05 39.11
CA PRO A 89 -4.12 -2.46 38.72
C PRO A 89 -3.10 -3.52 38.25
N ALA A 90 -3.12 -4.74 38.77
CA ALA A 90 -2.24 -5.83 38.32
C ALA A 90 -2.63 -6.34 36.92
N ILE A 91 -3.93 -6.43 36.62
CA ILE A 91 -4.45 -6.78 35.29
C ILE A 91 -4.16 -5.66 34.30
N LEU A 92 -4.34 -4.39 34.70
CA LEU A 92 -4.01 -3.23 33.88
C LEU A 92 -2.50 -3.16 33.60
N LEU A 93 -1.66 -3.47 34.60
CA LEU A 93 -0.20 -3.55 34.46
C LEU A 93 0.21 -4.72 33.57
N ALA A 94 -0.44 -5.89 33.68
CA ALA A 94 -0.19 -7.02 32.78
C ALA A 94 -0.62 -6.72 31.33
N LEU A 95 -1.71 -5.98 31.12
CA LEU A 95 -2.15 -5.49 29.81
C LEU A 95 -1.18 -4.43 29.26
N LEU A 96 -0.66 -3.53 30.10
CA LEU A 96 0.34 -2.53 29.72
C LEU A 96 1.70 -3.16 29.39
N LEU A 97 2.12 -4.19 30.13
CA LEU A 97 3.36 -4.94 29.90
C LEU A 97 3.29 -5.84 28.65
N THR A 98 2.11 -6.36 28.31
CA THR A 98 1.88 -7.09 27.04
C THR A 98 1.70 -6.15 25.84
N ALA A 99 1.24 -4.90 26.06
CA ALA A 99 1.16 -3.88 25.02
C ALA A 99 2.53 -3.30 24.62
N CYS A 100 3.53 -3.33 25.52
CA CYS A 100 4.86 -2.75 25.25
C CYS A 100 5.76 -3.62 24.35
N SER A 101 5.44 -4.89 24.12
CA SER A 101 6.20 -5.75 23.18
C SER A 101 5.59 -5.84 21.78
N GLN A 102 4.51 -5.10 21.52
CA GLN A 102 3.70 -5.19 20.31
C GLN A 102 3.46 -3.81 19.65
N SER A 103 4.49 -2.96 19.61
CA SER A 103 4.42 -1.67 18.89
C SER A 103 4.20 -1.82 17.37
N GLN A 104 4.28 -3.04 16.82
CA GLN A 104 3.93 -3.35 15.44
C GLN A 104 2.43 -3.67 15.23
N THR A 105 1.67 -3.99 16.27
CA THR A 105 0.28 -4.47 16.13
C THR A 105 -0.76 -3.35 16.15
N LEU A 106 -0.44 -2.17 16.69
CA LEU A 106 -1.38 -1.04 16.75
C LEU A 106 -1.60 -0.32 15.41
N GLN A 107 -0.68 -0.46 14.45
CA GLN A 107 -0.91 0.05 13.08
C GLN A 107 -1.93 -0.80 12.31
N GLY A 108 -2.08 -2.09 12.63
CA GLY A 108 -3.01 -3.00 11.94
C GLY A 108 -4.49 -2.78 12.29
N ILE A 109 -4.79 -2.15 13.44
CA ILE A 109 -6.17 -1.93 13.92
C ILE A 109 -6.76 -0.61 13.36
N PHE A 110 -5.91 0.31 12.88
CA PHE A 110 -6.29 1.63 12.37
C PHE A 110 -5.84 1.91 10.94
N GLN A 111 -5.56 0.88 10.11
CA GLN A 111 -5.42 1.12 8.68
C GLN A 111 -6.76 1.63 8.14
N LYS A 112 -6.82 2.95 7.91
CA LYS A 112 -7.90 3.56 7.13
C LYS A 112 -8.00 2.79 5.82
N SER A 113 -9.21 2.37 5.46
CA SER A 113 -9.45 1.74 4.16
C SER A 113 -8.85 2.57 3.04
N THR A 114 -8.27 1.94 2.03
CA THR A 114 -7.74 2.70 0.90
C THR A 114 -8.87 3.39 0.13
N PRO A 115 -8.60 4.47 -0.63
CA PRO A 115 -9.62 5.08 -1.49
C PRO A 115 -10.29 4.08 -2.44
N HIS A 116 -9.53 3.09 -2.93
CA HIS A 116 -10.07 1.98 -3.72
C HIS A 116 -11.05 1.11 -2.89
N GLU A 117 -10.68 0.72 -1.67
CA GLU A 117 -11.55 -0.07 -0.79
C GLU A 117 -12.81 0.69 -0.39
N GLU A 118 -12.71 2.01 -0.20
CA GLU A 118 -13.87 2.87 0.02
C GLU A 118 -14.81 2.88 -1.17
N TYR A 119 -14.29 3.01 -2.39
CA TYR A 119 -15.11 2.94 -3.60
C TYR A 119 -15.77 1.56 -3.75
N ALA A 120 -15.01 0.48 -3.54
CA ALA A 120 -15.54 -0.88 -3.53
C ALA A 120 -16.69 -1.05 -2.53
N ARG A 121 -16.54 -0.51 -1.32
CA ARG A 121 -17.60 -0.51 -0.29
C ARG A 121 -18.82 0.29 -0.72
N ARG A 122 -18.66 1.44 -1.37
CA ARG A 122 -19.79 2.22 -1.91
C ARG A 122 -20.54 1.46 -3.01
N LEU A 123 -19.82 0.75 -3.88
CA LEU A 123 -20.46 -0.14 -4.86
C LEU A 123 -21.31 -1.21 -4.16
N ARG A 124 -20.77 -1.86 -3.12
CA ARG A 124 -21.50 -2.86 -2.33
C ARG A 124 -22.72 -2.30 -1.62
N GLN A 125 -22.58 -1.11 -1.01
CA GLN A 125 -23.69 -0.44 -0.34
C GLN A 125 -24.82 -0.08 -1.32
N ALA A 126 -24.46 0.28 -2.55
CA ALA A 126 -25.41 0.52 -3.64
C ALA A 126 -25.89 -0.76 -4.35
N ARG A 127 -25.45 -1.95 -3.91
CA ARG A 127 -25.64 -3.26 -4.57
C ARG A 127 -25.21 -3.30 -6.04
N LEU A 128 -24.28 -2.43 -6.42
CA LEU A 128 -23.74 -2.40 -7.78
C LEU A 128 -22.76 -3.55 -8.02
N ASP A 129 -22.19 -4.13 -6.97
CA ASP A 129 -21.40 -5.37 -7.03
C ASP A 129 -22.23 -6.61 -7.41
N GLU A 130 -23.56 -6.54 -7.34
CA GLU A 130 -24.48 -7.55 -7.86
C GLU A 130 -24.78 -7.36 -9.36
N THR A 131 -24.29 -6.27 -9.96
CA THR A 131 -24.35 -6.04 -11.42
C THR A 131 -23.15 -6.66 -12.12
N ALA A 132 -23.27 -6.95 -13.43
CA ALA A 132 -22.13 -7.44 -14.21
C ALA A 132 -20.93 -6.49 -14.15
N LEU A 133 -21.19 -5.19 -14.32
CA LEU A 133 -20.14 -4.17 -14.36
C LEU A 133 -19.43 -3.99 -13.01
N GLY A 134 -20.17 -4.02 -11.89
CA GLY A 134 -19.56 -3.96 -10.56
C GLY A 134 -18.75 -5.20 -10.21
N ARG A 135 -19.24 -6.40 -10.54
CA ARG A 135 -18.44 -7.65 -10.40
C ARG A 135 -17.18 -7.59 -11.23
N ASP A 136 -17.26 -7.10 -12.46
CA ASP A 136 -16.11 -7.01 -13.35
C ASP A 136 -15.08 -5.99 -12.84
N TRP A 137 -15.51 -4.91 -12.19
CA TRP A 137 -14.59 -3.95 -11.55
C TRP A 137 -13.83 -4.55 -10.37
N LEU A 138 -14.53 -5.30 -9.51
CA LEU A 138 -13.89 -6.02 -8.40
C LEU A 138 -12.94 -7.10 -8.93
N ARG A 139 -13.37 -7.87 -9.93
CA ARG A 139 -12.53 -8.91 -10.55
C ARG A 139 -11.30 -8.33 -11.23
N ALA A 140 -11.43 -7.20 -11.94
CA ALA A 140 -10.31 -6.53 -12.57
C ALA A 140 -9.28 -6.08 -11.52
N ALA A 141 -9.74 -5.59 -10.36
CA ALA A 141 -8.88 -5.18 -9.26
C ALA A 141 -8.03 -6.34 -8.72
N ASP A 142 -8.63 -7.52 -8.56
CA ASP A 142 -7.93 -8.73 -8.12
C ASP A 142 -7.00 -9.27 -9.21
N GLN A 143 -7.46 -9.32 -10.46
CA GLN A 143 -6.67 -9.81 -11.58
C GLN A 143 -5.42 -8.96 -11.82
N ALA A 144 -5.49 -7.64 -11.61
CA ALA A 144 -4.33 -6.76 -11.70
C ALA A 144 -3.20 -7.14 -10.73
N LEU A 145 -3.52 -7.69 -9.56
CA LEU A 145 -2.52 -8.15 -8.59
C LEU A 145 -1.90 -9.50 -8.98
N HIS A 146 -2.69 -10.37 -9.61
CA HIS A 146 -2.28 -11.73 -9.98
C HIS A 146 -1.58 -11.79 -11.35
N ASP A 147 -2.19 -11.26 -12.43
CA ASP A 147 -1.64 -11.25 -13.79
C ASP A 147 -1.07 -9.86 -14.15
N SER A 148 -0.15 -9.41 -13.31
CA SER A 148 0.56 -8.13 -13.48
C SER A 148 1.60 -8.17 -14.63
N LEU A 149 1.73 -7.03 -15.30
CA LEU A 149 2.78 -6.75 -16.28
C LEU A 149 4.11 -6.48 -15.59
N THR A 150 5.24 -6.77 -16.23
CA THR A 150 6.56 -6.54 -15.63
C THR A 150 7.18 -5.27 -16.20
N ILE A 151 7.62 -4.36 -15.34
CA ILE A 151 8.33 -3.12 -15.72
C ILE A 151 9.71 -3.06 -15.06
N THR A 152 10.60 -2.28 -15.66
CA THR A 152 11.90 -1.92 -15.08
C THR A 152 11.88 -0.44 -14.71
N LEU A 153 12.44 -0.11 -13.56
CA LEU A 153 12.52 1.27 -13.10
C LEU A 153 13.81 1.94 -13.62
N PRO A 154 13.76 3.24 -13.98
CA PRO A 154 12.57 4.09 -13.95
C PRO A 154 11.60 3.79 -15.10
N PHE A 155 10.30 3.99 -14.85
CA PHE A 155 9.24 3.68 -15.79
C PHE A 155 8.35 4.89 -16.04
N GLN A 156 7.97 5.09 -17.31
CA GLN A 156 6.93 6.03 -17.70
C GLN A 156 6.01 5.41 -18.75
N GLU A 157 4.71 5.64 -18.60
CA GLU A 157 3.70 5.25 -19.58
C GLU A 157 2.71 6.40 -19.79
N ARG A 158 2.34 6.66 -21.05
CA ARG A 158 1.09 7.36 -21.37
C ARG A 158 0.01 6.31 -21.60
N GLY A 159 -1.03 6.31 -20.80
CA GLY A 159 -2.07 5.28 -20.84
C GLY A 159 -3.46 5.81 -21.12
N PHE A 160 -4.38 4.86 -21.32
CA PHE A 160 -5.78 5.08 -21.62
C PHE A 160 -6.64 4.04 -20.90
N PHE A 161 -7.71 4.49 -20.26
CA PHE A 161 -8.77 3.62 -19.78
C PHE A 161 -10.05 3.87 -20.62
N PRO A 162 -10.69 2.81 -21.14
CA PRO A 162 -11.97 2.92 -21.84
C PRO A 162 -13.16 2.98 -20.87
N ALA A 163 -14.21 3.73 -21.22
CA ALA A 163 -15.44 3.85 -20.41
C ALA A 163 -16.38 2.64 -20.50
N ASP A 164 -16.27 1.84 -21.56
CA ASP A 164 -17.22 0.77 -21.90
C ASP A 164 -16.98 -0.54 -21.13
N ARG A 165 -15.96 -0.59 -20.27
CA ARG A 165 -15.58 -1.79 -19.52
C ARG A 165 -14.89 -1.42 -18.22
N ALA A 166 -15.10 -2.25 -17.19
CA ALA A 166 -14.30 -2.16 -15.99
C ALA A 166 -12.87 -2.66 -16.29
N SER A 167 -11.86 -1.88 -15.93
CA SER A 167 -10.47 -2.21 -16.18
C SER A 167 -9.58 -1.84 -15.00
N ALA A 168 -8.49 -2.60 -14.85
CA ALA A 168 -7.41 -2.30 -13.94
C ALA A 168 -6.13 -2.83 -14.55
N VAL A 169 -5.00 -2.20 -14.23
CA VAL A 169 -3.68 -2.65 -14.67
C VAL A 169 -2.75 -2.77 -13.48
N GLY A 170 -2.03 -3.88 -13.42
CA GLY A 170 -0.98 -4.11 -12.44
C GLY A 170 0.39 -4.04 -13.06
N TYR A 171 1.29 -3.26 -12.45
CA TYR A 171 2.69 -3.17 -12.82
C TYR A 171 3.56 -3.74 -11.72
N ARG A 172 4.26 -4.83 -12.02
CA ARG A 172 5.20 -5.51 -11.15
C ARG A 172 6.62 -5.05 -11.42
N TYR A 173 7.35 -4.74 -10.36
CA TYR A 173 8.74 -4.30 -10.43
C TYR A 173 9.54 -4.76 -9.21
N LYS A 174 10.85 -4.89 -9.40
CA LYS A 174 11.79 -5.19 -8.32
C LYS A 174 12.14 -3.92 -7.56
N VAL A 175 12.20 -4.02 -6.24
CA VAL A 175 12.67 -2.97 -5.36
C VAL A 175 13.69 -3.58 -4.39
N ARG A 176 14.73 -2.82 -4.07
CA ARG A 176 15.73 -3.20 -3.07
C ARG A 176 15.44 -2.49 -1.75
N ASN A 177 15.79 -3.14 -0.64
CA ASN A 177 15.79 -2.55 0.69
C ASN A 177 16.51 -1.20 0.68
N GLY A 178 15.87 -0.18 1.22
CA GLY A 178 16.37 1.18 1.28
C GLY A 178 16.06 2.05 0.06
N GLU A 179 15.52 1.52 -1.02
CA GLU A 179 15.02 2.35 -2.12
C GLU A 179 13.68 2.99 -1.74
N THR A 180 13.56 4.30 -1.96
CA THR A 180 12.27 4.98 -1.95
C THR A 180 11.66 4.92 -3.34
N ILE A 181 10.43 4.45 -3.46
CA ILE A 181 9.68 4.46 -4.71
C ILE A 181 8.74 5.65 -4.72
N HIS A 182 8.85 6.45 -5.76
CA HIS A 182 7.96 7.57 -6.04
C HIS A 182 7.05 7.21 -7.21
N VAL A 183 5.76 7.10 -6.92
CA VAL A 183 4.70 6.89 -7.92
C VAL A 183 3.97 8.21 -8.13
N SER A 184 3.79 8.61 -9.39
CA SER A 184 2.92 9.72 -9.74
C SER A 184 2.11 9.42 -11.00
N LEU A 185 0.85 9.84 -11.00
CA LEU A 185 -0.03 9.77 -12.16
C LEU A 185 -0.63 11.15 -12.44
N LYS A 186 -0.51 11.62 -13.68
CA LYS A 186 -1.14 12.85 -14.14
C LYS A 186 -2.25 12.54 -15.12
N LEU A 187 -3.47 12.96 -14.83
CA LEU A 187 -4.60 12.88 -15.77
C LEU A 187 -4.44 13.92 -16.88
N ALA A 188 -4.80 13.55 -18.10
CA ALA A 188 -4.83 14.46 -19.24
C ALA A 188 -6.00 15.46 -19.09
N PRO A 189 -5.89 16.69 -19.62
CA PRO A 189 -7.00 17.64 -19.64
C PRO A 189 -8.28 17.02 -20.21
N GLY A 190 -9.42 17.30 -19.58
CA GLY A 190 -10.73 16.73 -19.96
C GLY A 190 -11.00 15.31 -19.46
N THR A 191 -10.06 14.69 -18.72
CA THR A 191 -10.32 13.43 -18.02
C THR A 191 -11.08 13.71 -16.71
N ASP A 192 -12.39 13.47 -16.74
CA ASP A 192 -13.26 13.50 -15.55
C ASP A 192 -13.49 12.07 -15.07
N ALA A 193 -12.49 11.53 -14.37
CA ALA A 193 -12.49 10.18 -13.83
C ALA A 193 -11.78 10.14 -12.49
N ARG A 194 -12.40 9.52 -11.48
CA ARG A 194 -11.66 9.06 -10.31
C ARG A 194 -10.74 7.90 -10.69
N VAL A 195 -9.51 7.97 -10.23
CA VAL A 195 -8.48 6.95 -10.41
C VAL A 195 -7.90 6.61 -9.05
N PHE A 196 -7.71 5.32 -8.80
CA PHE A 196 -7.12 4.78 -7.59
C PHE A 196 -5.76 4.18 -7.92
N LEU A 197 -4.80 4.46 -7.04
CA LEU A 197 -3.46 3.90 -7.05
C LEU A 197 -3.26 3.12 -5.75
N ASP A 198 -2.81 1.88 -5.85
CA ASP A 198 -2.43 1.08 -4.68
C ASP A 198 -1.09 0.39 -4.97
N ALA A 199 -0.11 0.56 -4.09
CA ALA A 199 1.15 -0.17 -4.14
C ALA A 199 1.16 -1.27 -3.08
N PHE A 200 1.59 -2.47 -3.49
CA PHE A 200 1.69 -3.63 -2.63
C PHE A 200 3.08 -4.26 -2.71
N GLU A 201 3.55 -4.75 -1.58
CA GLU A 201 4.68 -5.67 -1.51
C GLU A 201 4.18 -7.12 -1.66
N LEU A 202 4.92 -7.91 -2.41
CA LEU A 202 4.67 -9.34 -2.56
C LEU A 202 5.68 -10.13 -1.77
N ARG A 203 5.21 -10.76 -0.69
CA ARG A 203 6.03 -11.64 0.15
C ARG A 203 5.80 -13.08 -0.29
N PRO A 204 6.83 -13.85 -0.68
CA PRO A 204 6.66 -15.24 -1.10
C PRO A 204 5.97 -16.13 -0.07
N SER A 205 6.12 -15.81 1.23
CA SER A 205 5.52 -16.53 2.35
C SER A 205 4.07 -16.15 2.65
N GLN A 206 3.52 -15.10 2.00
CA GLN A 206 2.16 -14.61 2.25
C GLN A 206 1.35 -14.57 0.96
N PRO A 207 0.18 -15.22 0.90
CA PRO A 207 -0.63 -15.25 -0.31
C PRO A 207 -1.27 -13.89 -0.61
N LYS A 208 -1.54 -13.08 0.42
CA LYS A 208 -2.13 -11.75 0.27
C LYS A 208 -1.02 -10.69 0.16
N PRO A 209 -1.03 -9.84 -0.89
CA PRO A 209 -0.13 -8.70 -0.99
C PRO A 209 -0.25 -7.76 0.21
N HIS A 210 0.88 -7.27 0.71
CA HIS A 210 0.92 -6.30 1.81
C HIS A 210 0.81 -4.88 1.25
N LEU A 211 -0.18 -4.10 1.68
CA LEU A 211 -0.37 -2.72 1.21
C LEU A 211 0.76 -1.83 1.73
N LEU A 212 1.40 -1.08 0.83
CA LEU A 212 2.47 -0.12 1.13
C LEU A 212 1.97 1.32 1.14
N ALA A 213 1.20 1.70 0.12
CA ALA A 213 0.69 3.06 -0.07
C ALA A 213 -0.54 3.06 -0.98
N SER A 214 -1.37 4.09 -0.86
CA SER A 214 -2.50 4.30 -1.76
C SER A 214 -2.77 5.79 -1.99
N ALA A 215 -3.39 6.11 -3.11
CA ALA A 215 -3.77 7.46 -3.51
C ALA A 215 -5.02 7.44 -4.41
N ASP A 216 -5.66 8.59 -4.54
CA ASP A 216 -6.73 8.81 -5.52
C ASP A 216 -6.59 10.17 -6.23
N THR A 217 -7.61 10.56 -6.99
CA THR A 217 -7.63 11.80 -7.79
C THR A 217 -7.47 13.09 -6.99
N THR A 218 -7.57 13.05 -5.67
CA THR A 218 -7.25 14.19 -4.80
C THR A 218 -5.75 14.52 -4.83
N ASP A 219 -4.91 13.49 -4.81
CA ASP A 219 -3.45 13.59 -4.97
C ASP A 219 -2.92 12.26 -5.52
N LEU A 220 -2.74 12.17 -6.84
CA LEU A 220 -2.31 10.95 -7.54
C LEU A 220 -0.79 10.74 -7.44
N SER A 221 -0.25 10.88 -6.23
CA SER A 221 1.17 10.78 -5.96
C SER A 221 1.42 10.21 -4.56
N PHE A 222 2.41 9.34 -4.42
CA PHE A 222 2.90 8.91 -3.11
C PHE A 222 4.33 8.44 -3.18
N ARG A 223 4.96 8.38 -2.00
CA ARG A 223 6.26 7.75 -1.79
C ARG A 223 6.16 6.68 -0.72
N TYR A 224 6.94 5.61 -0.87
CA TYR A 224 7.18 4.62 0.17
C TYR A 224 8.62 4.12 0.09
N THR A 225 9.20 3.73 1.22
CA THR A 225 10.56 3.17 1.27
C THR A 225 10.48 1.67 1.52
N ALA A 226 11.17 0.88 0.70
CA ALA A 226 11.19 -0.57 0.85
C ALA A 226 12.06 -0.99 2.05
N ASP A 227 11.56 -1.93 2.83
CA ASP A 227 12.25 -2.52 3.98
C ASP A 227 12.91 -3.86 3.65
N SER A 228 12.71 -4.40 2.45
CA SER A 228 13.25 -5.67 2.02
C SER A 228 13.41 -5.76 0.49
N ASP A 229 14.23 -6.70 0.03
CA ASP A 229 14.43 -6.98 -1.39
C ASP A 229 13.26 -7.83 -1.90
N GLN A 230 12.23 -7.20 -2.46
CA GLN A 230 11.01 -7.88 -2.90
C GLN A 230 10.49 -7.40 -4.26
N GLN A 231 9.49 -8.12 -4.76
CA GLN A 231 8.66 -7.68 -5.90
C GLN A 231 7.51 -6.84 -5.37
N HIS A 232 7.29 -5.68 -5.95
CA HIS A 232 6.14 -4.84 -5.65
C HIS A 232 5.20 -4.81 -6.84
N VAL A 233 3.92 -4.53 -6.58
CA VAL A 233 2.89 -4.33 -7.61
C VAL A 233 2.18 -3.01 -7.38
N LEU A 234 2.15 -2.18 -8.41
CA LEU A 234 1.30 -1.00 -8.49
C LEU A 234 0.02 -1.35 -9.26
N ARG A 235 -1.14 -1.21 -8.63
CA ARG A 235 -2.43 -1.23 -9.31
C ARG A 235 -2.84 0.19 -9.68
N VAL A 236 -3.27 0.37 -10.93
CA VAL A 236 -3.94 1.58 -11.41
C VAL A 236 -5.33 1.20 -11.88
N GLN A 237 -6.35 1.84 -11.33
CA GLN A 237 -7.74 1.50 -11.63
C GLN A 237 -8.63 2.74 -11.64
N PRO A 238 -9.31 3.06 -12.75
CA PRO A 238 -10.34 4.09 -12.76
C PRO A 238 -11.63 3.61 -12.09
N GLU A 239 -12.51 4.54 -11.76
CA GLU A 239 -13.91 4.27 -11.45
C GLU A 239 -14.68 3.76 -12.68
N LEU A 240 -15.90 3.27 -12.45
CA LEU A 240 -16.76 2.76 -13.51
C LEU A 240 -17.23 3.85 -14.49
N LEU A 241 -17.41 3.46 -15.76
CA LEU A 241 -18.02 4.27 -16.83
C LEU A 241 -17.28 5.56 -17.20
N ARG A 242 -16.01 5.69 -16.82
CA ARG A 242 -15.18 6.85 -17.18
C ARG A 242 -14.02 6.47 -18.07
N ALA A 243 -13.84 7.24 -19.13
CA ALA A 243 -12.67 7.15 -20.00
C ALA A 243 -11.68 8.24 -19.64
N GLY A 244 -10.40 7.97 -19.83
CA GLY A 244 -9.36 8.93 -19.48
C GLY A 244 -8.02 8.59 -20.08
N ARG A 245 -7.23 9.63 -20.34
CA ARG A 245 -5.81 9.49 -20.66
C ARG A 245 -4.99 9.91 -19.45
N TYR A 246 -3.86 9.27 -19.25
CA TYR A 246 -2.98 9.56 -18.13
C TYR A 246 -1.50 9.44 -18.50
N THR A 247 -0.63 10.02 -17.68
CA THR A 247 0.81 9.75 -17.67
C THR A 247 1.19 9.20 -16.30
N LEU A 248 1.63 7.95 -16.26
CA LEU A 248 2.15 7.27 -15.06
C LEU A 248 3.67 7.35 -15.05
N ARG A 249 4.24 7.60 -13.87
CA ARG A 249 5.68 7.50 -13.58
C ARG A 249 5.91 6.68 -12.33
N VAL A 250 6.93 5.84 -12.37
CA VAL A 250 7.43 5.07 -11.22
C VAL A 250 8.95 5.23 -11.20
N LEU A 251 9.47 5.90 -10.18
CA LEU A 251 10.87 6.29 -10.06
C LEU A 251 11.44 5.77 -8.74
N ARG A 252 12.75 5.50 -8.71
CA ARG A 252 13.49 5.25 -7.48
C ARG A 252 14.20 6.51 -7.02
N GLU A 253 14.15 6.78 -5.73
CA GLU A 253 14.79 7.87 -5.02
C GLU A 253 15.61 7.28 -3.86
N PRO A 254 16.72 7.93 -3.46
CA PRO A 254 17.43 7.53 -2.24
C PRO A 254 16.57 7.84 -1.00
N SER A 255 16.61 6.95 -0.01
CA SER A 255 16.05 7.20 1.31
C SER A 255 16.99 7.99 2.23
N LEU A 256 18.28 8.09 1.86
CA LEU A 256 19.30 8.79 2.61
C LEU A 256 20.05 9.81 1.73
N SER A 257 20.43 10.93 2.33
CA SER A 257 21.34 11.88 1.67
C SER A 257 22.72 11.25 1.49
N PHE A 258 23.45 11.67 0.45
CA PHE A 258 24.77 11.14 0.19
C PHE A 258 25.76 11.57 1.30
N PRO A 259 26.50 10.66 1.95
CA PRO A 259 27.18 10.92 3.22
C PRO A 259 28.53 11.65 3.08
N VAL A 260 28.91 12.09 1.88
CA VAL A 260 30.15 12.83 1.63
C VAL A 260 29.84 14.10 0.84
N ARG A 261 30.24 15.25 1.39
CA ARG A 261 29.94 16.56 0.80
C ARG A 261 30.52 16.69 -0.61
N GLY A 262 29.68 17.12 -1.56
CA GLY A 262 30.08 17.33 -2.95
C GLY A 262 30.37 16.06 -3.74
N LYS A 263 29.98 14.89 -3.23
CA LYS A 263 30.09 13.59 -3.91
C LYS A 263 28.72 12.99 -4.19
N ASN A 264 28.71 11.93 -4.98
CA ASN A 264 27.54 11.10 -5.28
C ASN A 264 27.99 9.65 -5.45
N ASP A 265 27.04 8.77 -5.77
CA ASP A 265 27.22 7.34 -5.99
C ASP A 265 28.32 6.93 -6.99
N VAL A 266 28.78 7.80 -7.90
CA VAL A 266 29.96 7.51 -8.76
C VAL A 266 31.26 7.47 -7.97
N ALA A 267 31.30 8.08 -6.78
CA ALA A 267 32.46 8.01 -5.89
C ALA A 267 32.54 6.69 -5.10
N VAL A 268 31.55 5.80 -5.21
CA VAL A 268 31.59 4.47 -4.58
C VAL A 268 32.52 3.57 -5.38
N GLY A 269 33.64 3.17 -4.77
CA GLY A 269 34.65 2.34 -5.42
C GLY A 269 34.78 0.92 -4.86
N SER A 270 34.18 0.63 -3.70
CA SER A 270 34.11 -0.71 -3.12
C SER A 270 32.70 -0.96 -2.59
N PHE A 271 32.09 -2.05 -3.04
CA PHE A 271 30.67 -2.34 -2.80
C PHE A 271 30.46 -3.39 -1.71
N TRP A 272 29.22 -3.50 -1.27
CA TRP A 272 28.74 -4.52 -0.36
C TRP A 272 29.17 -5.93 -0.78
N GLY A 273 29.55 -6.76 0.18
CA GLY A 273 29.82 -8.20 -0.02
C GLY A 273 31.17 -8.54 -0.64
N VAL A 274 31.96 -7.55 -1.10
CA VAL A 274 33.34 -7.74 -1.60
C VAL A 274 34.20 -8.44 -0.55
N ALA A 275 35.03 -9.40 -0.97
CA ALA A 275 35.94 -10.12 -0.09
C ALA A 275 36.95 -9.16 0.58
N ARG A 276 37.17 -9.36 1.88
CA ARG A 276 38.12 -8.61 2.71
C ARG A 276 39.04 -9.60 3.43
N ASP A 277 40.23 -9.11 3.78
CA ASP A 277 41.20 -9.86 4.60
C ASP A 277 41.50 -11.25 4.00
N GLY A 278 41.79 -11.31 2.70
CA GLY A 278 42.06 -12.57 1.98
C GLY A 278 40.85 -13.51 1.82
N GLY A 279 39.63 -13.01 2.04
CA GLY A 279 38.39 -13.80 1.94
C GLY A 279 37.79 -14.19 3.30
N ALA A 280 38.46 -13.88 4.40
CA ALA A 280 37.99 -14.19 5.75
C ALA A 280 36.77 -13.35 6.17
N ARG A 281 36.55 -12.19 5.54
CA ARG A 281 35.45 -11.28 5.86
C ARG A 281 34.78 -10.76 4.59
N ARG A 282 33.51 -10.36 4.71
CA ARG A 282 32.77 -9.64 3.65
C ARG A 282 32.69 -8.16 4.00
N HIS A 283 32.68 -7.32 2.97
CA HIS A 283 32.54 -5.89 3.15
C HIS A 283 31.09 -5.54 3.56
N GLU A 284 30.90 -5.14 4.82
CA GLU A 284 29.60 -4.78 5.39
C GLU A 284 29.27 -3.28 5.22
N GLY A 285 29.55 -2.74 4.04
CA GLY A 285 29.29 -1.34 3.74
C GLY A 285 29.63 -0.98 2.29
N ILE A 286 29.78 0.31 2.04
CA ILE A 286 30.35 0.86 0.81
C ILE A 286 31.53 1.79 1.14
N ASP A 287 32.55 1.81 0.29
CA ASP A 287 33.65 2.76 0.42
C ASP A 287 33.50 3.88 -0.61
N ILE A 288 33.44 5.11 -0.12
CA ILE A 288 33.21 6.32 -0.90
C ILE A 288 34.51 7.12 -0.93
N PHE A 289 35.16 7.16 -2.09
CA PHE A 289 36.47 7.79 -2.25
C PHE A 289 36.37 9.32 -2.33
N ALA A 290 37.15 9.99 -1.49
CA ALA A 290 37.26 11.45 -1.47
C ALA A 290 38.61 11.87 -0.90
N LYS A 291 39.03 13.12 -1.16
CA LYS A 291 40.29 13.63 -0.61
C LYS A 291 40.24 13.60 0.93
N ARG A 292 41.36 13.29 1.59
CA ARG A 292 41.47 13.44 3.06
C ARG A 292 41.03 14.85 3.46
N GLY A 293 40.29 14.97 4.54
CA GLY A 293 39.74 16.26 5.00
C GLY A 293 38.39 16.62 4.37
N THR A 294 37.89 15.88 3.38
CA THR A 294 36.55 16.13 2.82
C THR A 294 35.49 15.91 3.91
N PRO A 295 34.49 16.79 4.08
CA PRO A 295 33.45 16.59 5.09
C PRO A 295 32.62 15.32 4.86
N ALA A 296 32.63 14.43 5.86
CA ALA A 296 31.65 13.36 6.01
C ALA A 296 30.43 13.95 6.75
N ILE A 297 29.26 13.87 6.13
CA ILE A 297 28.05 14.58 6.55
C ILE A 297 26.94 13.61 6.96
N ALA A 298 26.03 14.07 7.81
CA ALA A 298 24.87 13.30 8.22
C ALA A 298 23.97 12.99 7.02
N ALA A 299 23.81 11.70 6.73
CA ALA A 299 22.93 11.17 5.69
C ALA A 299 21.43 11.18 6.08
N ALA A 300 21.11 11.31 7.38
CA ALA A 300 19.77 11.37 7.93
C ALA A 300 19.70 12.36 9.10
N ASN A 301 18.49 12.78 9.45
CA ASN A 301 18.26 13.49 10.71
C ASN A 301 18.33 12.49 11.87
N GLY A 302 18.88 12.92 13.01
CA GLY A 302 18.82 12.09 14.21
C GLY A 302 19.85 12.45 15.26
N PHE A 303 20.35 11.43 15.97
CA PHE A 303 21.22 11.60 17.12
C PHE A 303 22.48 10.75 17.01
N ILE A 304 23.61 11.33 17.39
CA ILE A 304 24.88 10.62 17.46
C ILE A 304 24.84 9.67 18.66
N THR A 305 24.99 8.38 18.41
CA THR A 305 24.92 7.37 19.48
C THR A 305 26.29 6.99 20.02
N ARG A 306 27.33 7.01 19.17
CA ARG A 306 28.71 6.63 19.54
C ARG A 306 29.74 7.39 18.72
N VAL A 307 30.86 7.72 19.35
CA VAL A 307 32.04 8.35 18.74
C VAL A 307 33.27 7.68 19.34
N ASN A 308 33.87 6.74 18.62
CA ASN A 308 34.89 5.84 19.17
C ASN A 308 36.10 5.73 18.23
N GLU A 309 37.21 5.18 18.73
CA GLU A 309 38.31 4.69 17.90
C GLU A 309 38.40 3.16 18.03
N THR A 310 38.49 2.45 16.91
CA THR A 310 38.48 0.97 16.85
C THR A 310 39.61 0.46 15.95
N PRO A 311 40.15 -0.75 16.18
CA PRO A 311 41.23 -1.28 15.33
C PRO A 311 40.85 -1.40 13.85
N LEU A 312 39.63 -1.85 13.56
CA LEU A 312 39.14 -2.03 12.19
C LEU A 312 38.70 -0.70 11.58
N GLY A 313 37.71 -0.03 12.19
CA GLY A 313 37.10 1.18 11.63
C GLY A 313 37.91 2.46 11.84
N GLY A 314 38.99 2.43 12.61
CA GLY A 314 39.71 3.65 12.99
C GLY A 314 38.80 4.57 13.79
N ARG A 315 38.79 5.86 13.46
CA ARG A 315 37.87 6.83 14.05
C ARG A 315 36.49 6.69 13.43
N VAL A 316 35.48 6.45 14.26
CA VAL A 316 34.13 6.09 13.83
C VAL A 316 33.04 6.95 14.46
N VAL A 317 31.97 7.21 13.72
CA VAL A 317 30.75 7.85 14.23
C VAL A 317 29.56 6.95 13.93
N TRP A 318 28.67 6.79 14.90
CA TRP A 318 27.37 6.14 14.73
C TRP A 318 26.26 7.17 14.87
N LEU A 319 25.33 7.18 13.91
CA LEU A 319 24.16 8.04 13.87
C LEU A 319 22.90 7.16 13.90
N ALA A 320 21.99 7.39 14.86
CA ALA A 320 20.65 6.81 14.82
C ALA A 320 19.73 7.72 14.00
N ASP A 321 19.22 7.17 12.89
CA ASP A 321 18.24 7.80 12.01
C ASP A 321 16.86 7.73 12.67
N THR A 322 16.27 8.90 12.93
CA THR A 322 14.97 9.03 13.58
C THR A 322 13.78 8.79 12.65
N GLU A 323 13.99 8.85 11.34
CA GLU A 323 12.93 8.71 10.34
C GLU A 323 12.71 7.24 9.97
N HIS A 324 13.80 6.50 9.72
CA HIS A 324 13.72 5.11 9.25
C HIS A 324 14.09 4.06 10.32
N GLY A 325 14.53 4.50 11.52
CA GLY A 325 14.84 3.61 12.64
C GLY A 325 16.09 2.74 12.43
N GLN A 326 17.03 3.21 11.62
CA GLN A 326 18.28 2.52 11.28
C GLN A 326 19.49 3.21 11.92
N HIS A 327 20.62 2.51 11.99
CA HIS A 327 21.89 3.07 12.45
C HIS A 327 22.86 3.21 11.28
N LEU A 328 23.44 4.39 11.15
CA LEU A 328 24.39 4.73 10.11
C LEU A 328 25.80 4.76 10.70
N TYR A 329 26.72 4.06 10.06
CA TYR A 329 28.11 3.90 10.49
C TYR A 329 29.04 4.65 9.55
N TYR A 330 29.90 5.50 10.11
CA TYR A 330 30.90 6.29 9.39
C TYR A 330 32.26 5.90 9.94
N ALA A 331 33.16 5.41 9.10
CA ALA A 331 34.47 4.91 9.52
C ALA A 331 35.62 5.42 8.65
N HIS A 332 36.84 5.10 9.10
CA HIS A 332 38.11 5.56 8.56
C HIS A 332 38.29 7.08 8.60
N LEU A 333 37.60 7.76 9.52
CA LEU A 333 37.63 9.22 9.61
C LEU A 333 39.03 9.72 9.99
N ASP A 334 39.41 10.87 9.43
CA ASP A 334 40.60 11.62 9.85
C ASP A 334 40.33 12.39 11.14
N LYS A 335 39.10 12.92 11.30
CA LYS A 335 38.68 13.63 12.52
C LYS A 335 37.20 13.39 12.79
N GLN A 336 36.82 13.26 14.05
CA GLN A 336 35.43 13.27 14.53
C GLN A 336 35.11 14.68 15.01
N LEU A 337 33.97 15.23 14.60
CA LEU A 337 33.57 16.62 14.87
C LEU A 337 32.26 16.71 15.68
N VAL A 338 31.80 15.58 16.19
CA VAL A 338 30.55 15.45 16.95
C VAL A 338 30.79 14.63 18.21
N GLN A 339 29.82 14.66 19.13
CA GLN A 339 29.84 13.93 20.39
C GLN A 339 28.57 13.09 20.58
N PRO A 340 28.60 12.01 21.38
CA PRO A 340 27.39 11.24 21.72
C PRO A 340 26.28 12.13 22.31
N GLY A 341 25.03 11.82 21.96
CA GLY A 341 23.84 12.59 22.36
C GLY A 341 23.56 13.83 21.49
N GLN A 342 24.51 14.26 20.66
CA GLN A 342 24.32 15.41 19.79
C GLN A 342 23.24 15.14 18.74
N GLN A 343 22.27 16.07 18.63
CA GLN A 343 21.31 16.08 17.53
C GLN A 343 21.97 16.65 16.26
N VAL A 344 21.72 16.01 15.13
CA VAL A 344 22.22 16.44 13.82
C VAL A 344 21.10 16.42 12.79
N ARG A 345 21.23 17.28 11.78
CA ARG A 345 20.37 17.35 10.61
C ARG A 345 21.12 16.90 9.37
N ILE A 346 20.39 16.46 8.36
CA ILE A 346 20.95 16.11 7.05
C ILE A 346 21.89 17.23 6.57
N GLY A 347 23.13 16.88 6.24
CA GLY A 347 24.15 17.82 5.78
C GLY A 347 25.10 18.36 6.86
N ASP A 348 24.80 18.20 8.14
CA ASP A 348 25.72 18.55 9.23
C ASP A 348 27.00 17.72 9.13
N THR A 349 28.15 18.34 9.42
CA THR A 349 29.44 17.63 9.32
C THR A 349 29.69 16.80 10.57
N LEU A 350 29.81 15.49 10.40
CA LEU A 350 30.07 14.54 11.48
C LEU A 350 31.56 14.33 11.72
N GLY A 351 32.35 14.46 10.66
CA GLY A 351 33.78 14.23 10.68
C GLY A 351 34.42 14.54 9.33
N LEU A 352 35.70 14.23 9.21
CA LEU A 352 36.46 14.43 7.99
C LEU A 352 36.91 13.08 7.43
N VAL A 353 36.79 12.88 6.12
CA VAL A 353 37.27 11.68 5.41
C VAL A 353 38.77 11.48 5.66
N GLY A 354 39.17 10.24 5.94
CA GLY A 354 40.55 9.87 6.20
C GLY A 354 40.86 8.47 5.67
N ASN A 355 41.77 7.79 6.36
CA ASN A 355 42.10 6.38 6.13
C ASN A 355 42.53 5.69 7.43
N THR A 356 41.98 6.07 8.59
CA THR A 356 42.38 5.51 9.89
C THR A 356 41.93 4.04 10.07
N GLY A 357 42.48 3.34 11.06
CA GLY A 357 42.18 1.93 11.30
C GLY A 357 42.88 1.02 10.29
N ASN A 358 42.19 -0.03 9.81
CA ASN A 358 42.78 -0.96 8.84
C ASN A 358 42.92 -0.37 7.43
N ALA A 359 42.33 0.80 7.16
CA ALA A 359 42.45 1.52 5.90
C ALA A 359 43.77 2.30 5.72
N ARG A 360 44.67 2.32 6.72
CA ARG A 360 45.87 3.20 6.77
C ARG A 360 46.80 3.12 5.56
N THR A 361 46.84 1.98 4.88
CA THR A 361 47.67 1.74 3.68
C THR A 361 46.92 1.94 2.37
N THR A 362 45.66 2.41 2.42
CA THR A 362 44.80 2.61 1.26
C THR A 362 44.55 4.09 0.97
N SER A 363 43.99 4.39 -0.21
CA SER A 363 43.57 5.74 -0.56
C SER A 363 42.44 6.23 0.38
N PRO A 364 42.41 7.52 0.75
CA PRO A 364 41.37 8.05 1.63
C PRO A 364 39.94 7.82 1.12
N HIS A 365 39.07 7.36 2.02
CA HIS A 365 37.67 7.05 1.73
C HIS A 365 36.84 7.09 3.02
N LEU A 366 35.54 7.30 2.87
CA LEU A 366 34.56 7.03 3.93
C LEU A 366 34.07 5.59 3.75
N HIS A 367 34.24 4.75 4.77
CA HIS A 367 33.45 3.54 4.86
C HIS A 367 32.09 3.88 5.48
N PHE A 368 31.02 3.63 4.73
CA PHE A 368 29.64 3.92 5.13
C PHE A 368 28.85 2.61 5.25
N GLY A 369 28.23 2.39 6.41
CA GLY A 369 27.41 1.21 6.71
C GLY A 369 26.00 1.59 7.14
N VAL A 370 25.04 0.73 6.85
CA VAL A 370 23.65 0.84 7.30
C VAL A 370 23.31 -0.42 8.09
N TYR A 371 22.80 -0.24 9.30
CA TYR A 371 22.45 -1.31 10.22
C TYR A 371 20.98 -1.21 10.60
N ARG A 372 20.23 -2.30 10.45
CA ARG A 372 18.81 -2.37 10.80
C ARG A 372 18.58 -3.38 11.92
N GLY A 373 17.68 -3.05 12.85
CA GLY A 373 17.31 -3.93 13.96
C GLY A 373 16.83 -5.28 13.44
N GLY A 374 17.33 -6.38 14.02
CA GLY A 374 17.00 -7.75 13.61
C GLY A 374 17.67 -8.26 12.33
N HIS A 375 18.30 -7.39 11.53
CA HIS A 375 18.94 -7.77 10.26
C HIS A 375 20.47 -7.58 10.26
N GLY A 376 21.01 -6.79 11.18
CA GLY A 376 22.44 -6.45 11.18
C GLY A 376 22.78 -5.46 10.06
N ALA A 377 23.98 -5.58 9.49
CA ALA A 377 24.41 -4.76 8.36
C ALA A 377 23.63 -5.12 7.09
N VAL A 378 23.27 -4.13 6.29
CA VAL A 378 22.61 -4.29 4.97
C VAL A 378 23.37 -3.50 3.91
N ASP A 379 23.20 -3.85 2.63
CA ASP A 379 23.81 -3.12 1.51
C ASP A 379 23.39 -1.64 1.55
N PRO A 380 24.33 -0.69 1.81
CA PRO A 380 24.00 0.73 1.89
C PRO A 380 23.73 1.37 0.52
N PHE A 381 24.19 0.75 -0.58
CA PHE A 381 24.18 1.39 -1.89
C PHE A 381 22.78 1.83 -2.35
N PRO A 382 21.70 1.02 -2.19
CA PRO A 382 20.35 1.44 -2.58
C PRO A 382 19.82 2.65 -1.79
N PHE A 383 20.29 2.86 -0.55
CA PHE A 383 19.86 3.97 0.30
C PHE A 383 20.39 5.33 -0.17
N VAL A 384 21.56 5.35 -0.80
CA VAL A 384 22.28 6.58 -1.18
C VAL A 384 22.47 6.74 -2.70
N ARG A 385 21.98 5.78 -3.50
CA ARG A 385 22.05 5.87 -4.96
C ARG A 385 21.29 7.10 -5.44
N ARG A 386 21.82 7.81 -6.44
CA ARG A 386 21.13 8.96 -7.02
C ARG A 386 19.71 8.58 -7.46
N ALA A 387 18.79 9.54 -7.36
CA ALA A 387 17.44 9.37 -7.87
C ALA A 387 17.48 9.04 -9.36
N ASP A 388 16.54 8.21 -9.80
CA ASP A 388 16.36 7.91 -11.21
C ASP A 388 16.13 9.22 -11.98
N ALA A 389 16.80 9.36 -13.13
CA ALA A 389 16.44 10.41 -14.07
C ALA A 389 15.01 10.19 -14.59
N LEU A 390 14.31 11.28 -14.89
CA LEU A 390 13.00 11.17 -15.56
C LEU A 390 13.17 10.38 -16.85
N PRO A 391 12.38 9.31 -17.06
CA PRO A 391 12.38 8.59 -18.32
C PRO A 391 12.10 9.53 -19.49
N ALA A 392 12.73 9.26 -20.62
CA ALA A 392 12.37 9.92 -21.87
C ALA A 392 10.86 9.76 -22.10
N ALA A 393 10.22 10.82 -22.63
CA ALA A 393 8.83 10.72 -23.05
C ALA A 393 8.69 9.59 -24.07
N PRO A 394 7.58 8.80 -24.05
CA PRO A 394 7.37 7.78 -25.05
C PRO A 394 7.43 8.40 -26.44
N VAL A 395 8.35 7.87 -27.27
CA VAL A 395 8.54 8.27 -28.66
C VAL A 395 7.42 7.71 -29.53
N ALA A 396 6.88 6.55 -29.16
CA ALA A 396 5.77 5.96 -29.86
C ALA A 396 4.53 6.89 -29.85
N ALA A 397 3.90 6.94 -31.02
CA ALA A 397 2.66 7.60 -31.40
C ALA A 397 1.56 7.66 -30.30
N PRO A 398 1.49 8.72 -29.46
CA PRO A 398 0.45 8.87 -28.44
C PRO A 398 -0.97 8.95 -29.03
N GLU A 399 -1.10 9.33 -30.30
CA GLU A 399 -2.35 9.32 -31.07
C GLU A 399 -2.97 7.92 -31.21
N ARG A 400 -2.16 6.86 -31.05
CA ARG A 400 -2.65 5.47 -31.08
C ARG A 400 -3.38 5.06 -29.81
N LEU A 401 -3.34 5.83 -28.72
CA LEU A 401 -4.06 5.48 -27.49
C LEU A 401 -5.57 5.40 -27.73
N GLY A 402 -6.16 4.26 -27.37
CA GLY A 402 -7.57 3.95 -27.61
C GLY A 402 -7.87 3.48 -29.04
N GLN A 403 -6.87 3.41 -29.92
CA GLN A 403 -7.03 2.93 -31.29
C GLN A 403 -6.78 1.44 -31.41
N TRP A 404 -7.38 0.84 -32.43
CA TRP A 404 -7.12 -0.54 -32.82
C TRP A 404 -5.92 -0.61 -33.77
N VAL A 405 -5.06 -1.59 -33.54
CA VAL A 405 -3.86 -1.86 -34.35
C VAL A 405 -3.83 -3.33 -34.75
N ARG A 406 -3.03 -3.66 -35.76
CA ARG A 406 -2.79 -5.03 -36.21
C ARG A 406 -1.32 -5.27 -36.46
N ALA A 407 -0.89 -6.52 -36.34
CA ALA A 407 0.47 -6.92 -36.70
C ALA A 407 0.74 -6.62 -38.18
N LYS A 408 1.98 -6.24 -38.51
CA LYS A 408 2.44 -6.11 -39.89
C LYS A 408 2.78 -7.47 -40.48
N ASP A 409 3.39 -8.31 -39.66
CA ASP A 409 3.85 -9.66 -40.00
C ASP A 409 2.80 -10.72 -39.70
N ALA A 410 3.00 -11.92 -40.28
CA ALA A 410 2.08 -13.05 -40.13
C ALA A 410 1.90 -13.48 -38.66
N ARG A 411 2.97 -13.39 -37.87
CA ARG A 411 2.99 -13.70 -36.43
C ARG A 411 3.63 -12.55 -35.67
N LEU A 412 3.06 -12.24 -34.52
CA LEU A 412 3.56 -11.23 -33.60
C LEU A 412 3.59 -11.79 -32.18
N ALA A 413 4.75 -11.75 -31.54
CA ALA A 413 4.88 -12.08 -30.13
C ALA A 413 4.35 -10.93 -29.25
N VAL A 414 3.66 -11.28 -28.16
CA VAL A 414 3.21 -10.34 -27.15
C VAL A 414 3.96 -10.64 -25.85
N HIS A 415 4.60 -9.64 -25.28
CA HIS A 415 5.55 -9.77 -24.18
C HIS A 415 4.95 -9.34 -22.84
N ARG A 416 5.45 -9.90 -21.73
CA ARG A 416 5.05 -9.49 -20.37
C ARG A 416 5.66 -8.15 -19.95
N SER A 417 6.77 -7.76 -20.57
CA SER A 417 7.53 -6.52 -20.32
C SER A 417 7.84 -5.80 -21.64
N PRO A 418 8.03 -4.47 -21.66
CA PRO A 418 8.43 -3.72 -22.86
C PRO A 418 9.92 -3.95 -23.22
N ALA A 419 10.29 -5.21 -23.44
CA ALA A 419 11.64 -5.62 -23.80
C ALA A 419 11.60 -6.85 -24.71
N ALA A 420 12.42 -6.85 -25.77
CA ALA A 420 12.43 -7.92 -26.78
C ALA A 420 12.77 -9.29 -26.21
N LYS A 421 13.62 -9.34 -25.18
CA LYS A 421 14.02 -10.58 -24.48
C LYS A 421 13.05 -10.99 -23.36
N SER A 422 11.93 -10.27 -23.19
CA SER A 422 10.94 -10.59 -22.17
C SER A 422 10.13 -11.84 -22.53
N ALA A 423 9.71 -12.58 -21.50
CA ALA A 423 8.80 -13.72 -21.63
C ALA A 423 7.57 -13.36 -22.47
N THR A 424 7.25 -14.23 -23.42
CA THR A 424 6.08 -14.08 -24.28
C THR A 424 4.84 -14.60 -23.54
N ILE A 425 3.78 -13.80 -23.47
CA ILE A 425 2.50 -14.21 -22.87
C ILE A 425 1.57 -14.89 -23.87
N GLY A 426 1.87 -14.75 -25.17
CA GLY A 426 1.15 -15.37 -26.28
C GLY A 426 1.63 -14.83 -27.62
N THR A 427 1.15 -15.43 -28.70
CA THR A 427 1.36 -14.94 -30.07
C THR A 427 0.02 -14.54 -30.68
N THR A 428 0.07 -13.61 -31.63
CA THR A 428 -1.09 -13.13 -32.38
C THR A 428 -0.76 -13.08 -33.86
N THR A 429 -1.79 -12.88 -34.69
CA THR A 429 -1.67 -12.95 -36.17
C THR A 429 -2.00 -11.63 -36.82
N LYS A 430 -1.60 -11.46 -38.09
CA LYS A 430 -1.86 -10.26 -38.89
C LYS A 430 -3.32 -9.75 -38.86
N PRO A 431 -4.37 -10.58 -39.03
CA PRO A 431 -5.75 -10.08 -39.00
C PRO A 431 -6.26 -9.76 -37.59
N THR A 432 -5.58 -10.22 -36.53
CA THR A 432 -6.06 -10.06 -35.17
C THR A 432 -5.94 -8.61 -34.70
N PRO A 433 -7.06 -7.96 -34.31
CA PRO A 433 -7.03 -6.58 -33.84
C PRO A 433 -6.60 -6.52 -32.37
N LEU A 434 -5.79 -5.52 -32.05
CA LEU A 434 -5.27 -5.26 -30.71
C LEU A 434 -5.66 -3.84 -30.30
N LEU A 435 -6.22 -3.67 -29.11
CA LEU A 435 -6.57 -2.34 -28.60
C LEU A 435 -5.35 -1.74 -27.88
N VAL A 436 -4.91 -0.55 -28.27
CA VAL A 436 -3.78 0.14 -27.62
C VAL A 436 -4.26 0.83 -26.35
N LEU A 437 -3.76 0.38 -25.20
CA LEU A 437 -4.09 0.91 -23.88
C LEU A 437 -2.97 1.75 -23.27
N GLY A 438 -1.74 1.60 -23.74
CA GLY A 438 -0.59 2.33 -23.19
C GLY A 438 0.56 2.44 -24.17
N VAL A 439 1.40 3.44 -23.94
CA VAL A 439 2.58 3.73 -24.73
C VAL A 439 3.75 4.02 -23.80
N THR A 440 4.84 3.26 -23.95
CA THR A 440 6.07 3.39 -23.14
C THR A 440 7.28 3.20 -24.03
N ALA A 441 8.19 4.18 -24.07
CA ALA A 441 9.30 4.23 -25.02
C ALA A 441 8.83 3.91 -26.47
N ASP A 442 9.33 2.82 -27.06
CA ASP A 442 8.96 2.32 -28.39
C ASP A 442 8.00 1.11 -28.35
N TRP A 443 7.30 0.93 -27.24
CA TRP A 443 6.40 -0.19 -26.99
C TRP A 443 4.97 0.29 -26.78
N LEU A 444 4.03 -0.53 -27.24
CA LEU A 444 2.61 -0.36 -26.98
C LEU A 444 2.17 -1.44 -26.00
N ARG A 445 1.51 -1.02 -24.92
CA ARG A 445 0.68 -1.92 -24.12
C ARG A 445 -0.64 -2.09 -24.83
N VAL A 446 -0.95 -3.33 -25.19
CA VAL A 446 -2.12 -3.70 -25.97
C VAL A 446 -2.97 -4.73 -25.23
N GLN A 447 -4.27 -4.70 -25.50
CA GLN A 447 -5.22 -5.73 -25.11
C GLN A 447 -5.53 -6.62 -26.31
N LEU A 448 -5.41 -7.93 -26.10
CA LEU A 448 -5.82 -8.94 -27.06
C LEU A 448 -7.34 -9.13 -27.01
N PRO A 449 -7.95 -9.71 -28.06
CA PRO A 449 -9.37 -10.04 -28.07
C PRO A 449 -9.80 -10.96 -26.91
N THR A 450 -8.86 -11.73 -26.34
CA THR A 450 -9.06 -12.57 -25.16
C THR A 450 -9.18 -11.78 -23.84
N GLY A 451 -8.95 -10.47 -23.85
CA GLY A 451 -8.93 -9.62 -22.66
C GLY A 451 -7.55 -9.51 -22.00
N ARG A 452 -6.61 -10.41 -22.31
CA ARG A 452 -5.23 -10.36 -21.78
C ARG A 452 -4.50 -9.14 -22.31
N THR A 453 -3.65 -8.54 -21.47
CA THR A 453 -2.82 -7.39 -21.84
C THR A 453 -1.35 -7.76 -21.87
N GLY A 454 -0.59 -7.08 -22.74
CA GLY A 454 0.86 -7.26 -22.86
C GLY A 454 1.48 -6.20 -23.76
N PHE A 455 2.77 -6.35 -24.05
CA PHE A 455 3.54 -5.38 -24.83
C PHE A 455 3.90 -5.90 -26.22
N VAL A 456 3.83 -5.01 -27.21
CA VAL A 456 4.32 -5.22 -28.58
C VAL A 456 5.18 -4.03 -28.99
N ALA A 457 6.22 -4.25 -29.78
CA ALA A 457 7.04 -3.15 -30.28
C ALA A 457 6.21 -2.30 -31.25
N ALA A 458 6.20 -0.98 -31.10
CA ALA A 458 5.35 -0.09 -31.89
C ALA A 458 5.59 -0.22 -33.41
N ARG A 459 6.84 -0.53 -33.80
CA ARG A 459 7.25 -0.73 -35.20
C ARG A 459 6.64 -1.96 -35.87
N THR A 460 6.26 -2.99 -35.11
CA THR A 460 5.74 -4.27 -35.66
C THR A 460 4.24 -4.26 -35.89
N VAL A 461 3.57 -3.15 -35.56
CA VAL A 461 2.11 -2.99 -35.68
C VAL A 461 1.75 -1.72 -36.44
N GLY A 462 0.74 -1.80 -37.31
CA GLY A 462 0.14 -0.66 -38.01
C GLY A 462 -1.25 -0.33 -37.47
N THR A 463 -1.80 0.83 -37.85
CA THR A 463 -3.20 1.17 -37.59
C THR A 463 -4.12 0.13 -38.23
N ALA A 464 -5.20 -0.26 -37.55
CA ALA A 464 -6.17 -1.22 -38.07
C ALA A 464 -7.11 -0.55 -39.10
N ALA A 465 -6.59 -0.19 -40.27
CA ALA A 465 -7.41 0.24 -41.41
C ALA A 465 -8.43 -0.86 -41.77
N PRO A 466 -9.63 -0.54 -42.30
CA PRO A 466 -10.59 -1.57 -42.68
C PRO A 466 -9.95 -2.62 -43.61
N LEU A 467 -10.09 -3.91 -43.27
CA LEU A 467 -9.72 -5.02 -44.14
C LEU A 467 -10.64 -5.09 -45.36
N ARG A 468 -11.94 -4.82 -45.13
CA ARG A 468 -13.00 -4.74 -46.14
C ARG A 468 -14.24 -4.06 -45.55
N GLN A 469 -15.13 -3.63 -46.43
CA GLN A 469 -16.51 -3.27 -46.09
C GLN A 469 -17.41 -4.48 -46.32
N VAL A 470 -18.39 -4.70 -45.45
CA VAL A 470 -19.35 -5.80 -45.57
C VAL A 470 -20.77 -5.27 -45.32
N ALA A 471 -21.68 -5.55 -46.24
CA ALA A 471 -23.12 -5.42 -46.01
C ALA A 471 -23.64 -6.73 -45.39
N LEU A 472 -24.30 -6.62 -44.24
CA LEU A 472 -24.88 -7.79 -43.57
C LEU A 472 -25.97 -8.41 -44.43
N GLN A 473 -25.92 -9.72 -44.68
CA GLN A 473 -26.96 -10.39 -45.47
C GLN A 473 -28.24 -10.61 -44.65
N VAL A 474 -28.07 -10.87 -43.36
CA VAL A 474 -29.14 -11.03 -42.37
C VAL A 474 -28.86 -10.13 -41.18
N ALA A 475 -29.86 -9.89 -40.34
CA ALA A 475 -29.64 -9.17 -39.10
C ALA A 475 -28.62 -9.93 -38.22
N ALA A 476 -27.78 -9.19 -37.50
CA ALA A 476 -26.73 -9.76 -36.65
C ALA A 476 -26.50 -8.93 -35.40
N ASP A 477 -26.21 -9.61 -34.29
CA ASP A 477 -25.90 -8.95 -33.03
C ASP A 477 -24.43 -8.50 -32.96
N LEU A 478 -24.24 -7.37 -32.29
CA LEU A 478 -22.94 -6.76 -32.04
C LEU A 478 -22.54 -6.98 -30.58
N TYR A 479 -21.39 -7.61 -30.34
CA TYR A 479 -20.90 -7.99 -29.02
C TYR A 479 -19.73 -7.11 -28.54
N GLY A 480 -19.55 -6.98 -27.22
CA GLY A 480 -18.41 -6.26 -26.63
C GLY A 480 -17.09 -7.03 -26.66
N SER A 481 -17.16 -8.35 -26.77
CA SER A 481 -16.01 -9.26 -26.82
C SER A 481 -16.30 -10.47 -27.72
N PRO A 482 -15.29 -11.08 -28.35
CA PRO A 482 -15.48 -12.23 -29.24
C PRO A 482 -15.57 -13.54 -28.45
N GLN A 483 -16.63 -13.66 -27.66
CA GLN A 483 -16.93 -14.85 -26.85
C GLN A 483 -18.40 -15.19 -26.98
N LYS A 484 -18.71 -16.49 -27.03
CA LYS A 484 -20.08 -16.98 -27.24
C LYS A 484 -21.04 -16.57 -26.11
N SER A 485 -20.53 -16.39 -24.90
CA SER A 485 -21.29 -15.97 -23.72
C SER A 485 -21.41 -14.45 -23.56
N ALA A 486 -20.83 -13.66 -24.45
CA ALA A 486 -20.91 -12.21 -24.37
C ALA A 486 -22.34 -11.74 -24.68
N PRO A 487 -22.94 -10.84 -23.87
CA PRO A 487 -24.23 -10.26 -24.21
C PRO A 487 -24.11 -9.36 -25.45
N ALA A 488 -25.17 -9.33 -26.25
CA ALA A 488 -25.29 -8.40 -27.38
C ALA A 488 -25.41 -6.96 -26.84
N LEU A 489 -24.57 -6.07 -27.37
CA LEU A 489 -24.61 -4.63 -27.10
C LEU A 489 -25.66 -3.92 -27.95
N ASP A 490 -25.90 -4.43 -29.15
CA ASP A 490 -26.79 -3.85 -30.16
C ASP A 490 -27.18 -4.92 -31.18
N SER A 491 -28.27 -4.71 -31.91
CA SER A 491 -28.67 -5.57 -33.04
C SER A 491 -28.62 -4.77 -34.33
N LEU A 492 -27.96 -5.31 -35.34
CA LEU A 492 -27.76 -4.65 -36.63
C LEU A 492 -28.72 -5.25 -37.65
N PRO A 493 -29.57 -4.44 -38.32
CA PRO A 493 -30.43 -4.92 -39.38
C PRO A 493 -29.65 -5.50 -40.57
N ALA A 494 -30.32 -6.34 -41.36
CA ALA A 494 -29.82 -6.74 -42.67
C ALA A 494 -29.51 -5.50 -43.53
N GLN A 495 -28.58 -5.65 -44.47
CA GLN A 495 -28.03 -4.61 -45.35
C GLN A 495 -27.24 -3.49 -44.65
N THR A 496 -27.11 -3.52 -43.31
CA THR A 496 -26.21 -2.59 -42.60
C THR A 496 -24.78 -2.78 -43.11
N THR A 497 -24.15 -1.69 -43.56
CA THR A 497 -22.75 -1.71 -43.99
C THR A 497 -21.81 -1.43 -42.82
N VAL A 498 -20.81 -2.29 -42.65
CA VAL A 498 -19.81 -2.18 -41.59
C VAL A 498 -18.39 -2.38 -42.12
N ALA A 499 -17.44 -1.66 -41.51
CA ALA A 499 -16.02 -1.78 -41.82
C ALA A 499 -15.37 -2.85 -40.94
N VAL A 500 -14.86 -3.93 -41.52
CA VAL A 500 -14.17 -4.99 -40.77
C VAL A 500 -12.77 -4.54 -40.40
N LEU A 501 -12.52 -4.33 -39.11
CA LEU A 501 -11.23 -3.89 -38.55
C LEU A 501 -10.32 -5.05 -38.15
N GLY A 502 -10.78 -6.29 -38.14
CA GLY A 502 -9.94 -7.43 -37.79
C GLY A 502 -10.75 -8.69 -37.54
N GLU A 503 -10.05 -9.80 -37.39
CA GLU A 503 -10.65 -11.12 -37.21
C GLU A 503 -9.95 -11.92 -36.12
N PHE A 504 -10.72 -12.68 -35.35
CA PHE A 504 -10.22 -13.53 -34.29
C PHE A 504 -11.18 -14.71 -34.08
N SER A 505 -10.70 -15.94 -34.29
CA SER A 505 -11.48 -17.18 -34.07
C SER A 505 -12.86 -17.16 -34.74
N GLY A 506 -12.93 -16.67 -35.98
CA GLY A 506 -14.17 -16.51 -36.76
C GLY A 506 -15.02 -15.27 -36.42
N TYR A 507 -14.75 -14.60 -35.30
CA TYR A 507 -15.36 -13.30 -34.98
C TYR A 507 -14.72 -12.19 -35.80
N ARG A 508 -15.52 -11.18 -36.14
CA ARG A 508 -15.08 -10.00 -36.91
C ARG A 508 -15.26 -8.76 -36.06
N LEU A 509 -14.17 -8.04 -35.77
CA LEU A 509 -14.26 -6.71 -35.18
C LEU A 509 -14.71 -5.75 -36.27
N VAL A 510 -15.80 -5.03 -36.04
CA VAL A 510 -16.38 -4.13 -37.03
C VAL A 510 -16.57 -2.73 -36.48
N ARG A 511 -16.49 -1.72 -37.36
CA ARG A 511 -16.82 -0.33 -37.08
C ARG A 511 -17.98 0.12 -37.93
N ARG A 512 -18.98 0.71 -37.29
CA ARG A 512 -20.16 1.30 -37.93
C ARG A 512 -19.87 2.70 -38.45
N ALA A 513 -20.76 3.22 -39.29
CA ALA A 513 -20.68 4.59 -39.79
C ALA A 513 -20.68 5.65 -38.66
N ASN A 514 -21.38 5.39 -37.56
CA ASN A 514 -21.39 6.24 -36.36
C ASN A 514 -20.13 6.10 -35.47
N GLY A 515 -19.12 5.34 -35.92
CA GLY A 515 -17.86 5.14 -35.20
C GLY A 515 -17.88 4.07 -34.11
N ARG A 516 -19.05 3.53 -33.74
CA ARG A 516 -19.12 2.44 -32.74
C ARG A 516 -18.41 1.19 -33.24
N VAL A 517 -17.66 0.55 -32.34
CA VAL A 517 -16.90 -0.67 -32.61
C VAL A 517 -17.47 -1.81 -31.77
N GLY A 518 -17.55 -3.00 -32.36
CA GLY A 518 -17.93 -4.23 -31.65
C GLY A 518 -17.62 -5.47 -32.48
N TRP A 519 -17.97 -6.64 -31.96
CA TRP A 519 -17.69 -7.93 -32.58
C TRP A 519 -18.94 -8.53 -33.21
N LEU A 520 -18.84 -9.04 -34.42
CA LEU A 520 -19.84 -9.93 -35.02
C LEU A 520 -19.40 -11.37 -34.84
N ALA A 521 -20.35 -12.24 -34.50
CA ALA A 521 -20.14 -13.68 -34.45
C ALA A 521 -19.80 -14.25 -35.85
N PRO A 522 -19.23 -15.47 -35.91
CA PRO A 522 -19.17 -16.25 -37.15
C PRO A 522 -20.56 -16.36 -37.77
N ALA A 523 -20.65 -16.34 -39.10
CA ALA A 523 -21.90 -16.71 -39.77
C ALA A 523 -22.23 -18.17 -39.41
N ALA A 524 -23.49 -18.41 -39.03
CA ALA A 524 -23.99 -19.74 -38.72
C ALA A 524 -24.07 -20.62 -39.97
#